data_AF-A0A256JVY5-F1
#
_entry.id   AF-A0A256JVY5-F1
#
_cell.length_a   1.000
_cell.length_b   1.000
_cell.length_c   1.000
_cell.angle_alpha   90.00
_cell.angle_beta   90.00
_cell.angle_gamma   90.00
#
_symmetry.space_group_name_H-M   'P 1'
#
loop_
_entity.id
_entity.type
_entity.pdbx_description
1 polymer ?
#
loop_
_entity_poly.entity_id
_entity_poly.type
_entity_poly.pdbx_seq_one_letter_code
_entity_poly.pdbx_strand_id
1 'polypeptide(L)'
;MTGTCPVHPSVTLVEDTSYDVPREYCPRCESGEQSGTERQTTAPSGTDPLDFERQRDAESASWKRADPKAALIERRAWNTWLVTLPDSEDAHLVTLQRDHGALVGECVIAENGDQCPARKYNDSDEPCAHQCTVRKAAFGGIEDVYGDVVTIFAADDIGTARADYHIESAMADGGRRGGDR
;
A
#
# COMPACT_ATOMS: atom_id res chain seq x y z
N MET A 1 42.67 3.16 11.29
CA MET A 1 42.18 2.83 12.65
C MET A 1 40.85 2.14 12.42
N THR A 2 40.77 0.82 12.65
CA THR A 2 39.55 0.05 12.37
C THR A 2 38.42 0.56 13.24
N GLY A 3 37.49 1.29 12.64
CA GLY A 3 36.33 1.81 13.34
C GLY A 3 35.46 0.66 13.84
N THR A 4 34.93 0.81 15.04
CA THR A 4 33.89 -0.08 15.54
C THR A 4 32.53 0.52 15.18
N CYS A 5 31.57 -0.32 14.81
CA CYS A 5 30.25 0.16 14.46
C CYS A 5 29.60 0.87 15.67
N PRO A 6 29.08 2.10 15.54
CA PRO A 6 28.44 2.82 16.65
C PRO A 6 27.13 2.14 17.12
N VAL A 7 26.49 1.35 16.25
CA VAL A 7 25.26 0.58 16.55
C VAL A 7 25.59 -0.80 17.14
N HIS A 8 26.73 -1.37 16.74
CA HIS A 8 27.19 -2.68 17.20
C HIS A 8 28.64 -2.57 17.69
N PRO A 9 28.86 -2.12 18.95
CA PRO A 9 30.20 -1.85 19.48
C PRO A 9 31.04 -3.13 19.67
N SER A 10 30.47 -4.31 19.44
CA SER A 10 31.17 -5.60 19.42
C SER A 10 31.58 -6.06 18.02
N VAL A 11 31.27 -5.27 16.97
CA VAL A 11 31.51 -5.61 15.57
C VAL A 11 32.47 -4.60 14.94
N THR A 12 33.54 -5.13 14.35
CA THR A 12 34.53 -4.33 13.63
C THR A 12 34.04 -4.04 12.22
N LEU A 13 34.25 -2.82 11.72
CA LEU A 13 33.95 -2.48 10.33
C LEU A 13 34.84 -3.27 9.38
N VAL A 14 34.27 -3.68 8.24
CA VAL A 14 34.95 -4.40 7.17
C VAL A 14 35.08 -3.45 5.99
N GLU A 15 36.25 -3.42 5.35
CA GLU A 15 36.46 -2.69 4.11
C GLU A 15 36.01 -3.52 2.91
N ASP A 16 35.01 -3.01 2.20
CA ASP A 16 34.59 -3.54 0.89
C ASP A 16 35.30 -2.76 -0.21
N THR A 17 36.10 -3.46 -1.01
CA THR A 17 36.85 -2.91 -2.14
C THR A 17 36.25 -3.32 -3.49
N SER A 18 35.06 -3.92 -3.47
CA SER A 18 34.34 -4.38 -4.66
C SER A 18 33.81 -3.21 -5.53
N TYR A 19 33.79 -1.98 -5.00
CA TYR A 19 33.33 -0.77 -5.68
C TYR A 19 34.48 0.20 -5.97
N ASP A 20 34.28 1.11 -6.93
CA ASP A 20 35.25 2.15 -7.35
C ASP A 20 35.71 3.05 -6.19
N VAL A 21 34.91 3.15 -5.12
CA VAL A 21 35.27 3.81 -3.87
C VAL A 21 35.20 2.79 -2.72
N PRO A 22 36.31 2.51 -2.01
CA PRO A 22 36.31 1.63 -0.86
C PRO A 22 35.36 2.12 0.22
N ARG A 23 34.49 1.24 0.72
CA ARG A 23 33.54 1.56 1.79
C ARG A 23 33.82 0.71 3.02
N GLU A 24 33.98 1.37 4.17
CA GLU A 24 33.94 0.69 5.46
C GLU A 24 32.47 0.46 5.85
N TYR A 25 32.09 -0.79 6.05
CA TYR A 25 30.70 -1.14 6.39
C TYR A 25 30.65 -2.14 7.54
N CYS A 26 29.55 -2.11 8.30
CA CYS A 26 29.32 -3.08 9.37
C CYS A 26 28.55 -4.26 8.79
N PRO A 27 29.11 -5.49 8.78
CA PRO A 27 28.42 -6.64 8.20
C PRO A 27 27.13 -6.99 8.94
N ARG A 28 26.98 -6.61 10.22
CA ARG A 28 25.74 -6.81 10.98
C ARG A 28 24.68 -5.75 10.69
N CYS A 29 25.09 -4.51 10.39
CA CYS A 29 24.16 -3.50 9.86
C CYS A 29 23.74 -3.87 8.45
N GLU A 30 24.66 -4.27 7.56
CA GLU A 30 24.30 -4.67 6.20
C GLU A 30 23.47 -5.95 6.17
N SER A 31 23.75 -6.91 7.07
CA SER A 31 22.85 -8.07 7.26
C SER A 31 21.51 -7.65 7.85
N GLY A 32 21.47 -6.62 8.71
CA GLY A 32 20.24 -6.00 9.22
C GLY A 32 19.53 -5.10 8.20
N GLU A 33 20.20 -4.66 7.13
CA GLU A 33 19.66 -3.92 5.99
C GLU A 33 19.18 -4.89 4.88
N GLN A 34 19.84 -6.04 4.73
CA GLN A 34 19.37 -7.17 3.92
C GLN A 34 18.21 -7.92 4.60
N SER A 35 18.23 -8.03 5.93
CA SER A 35 17.06 -8.34 6.78
C SER A 35 16.17 -7.10 7.00
N GLY A 36 16.62 -5.94 6.52
CA GLY A 36 15.92 -4.65 6.53
C GLY A 36 14.83 -4.55 5.45
N THR A 37 14.48 -5.68 4.85
CA THR A 37 13.11 -5.96 4.41
C THR A 37 12.08 -5.80 5.54
N GLU A 38 12.50 -5.56 6.78
CA GLU A 38 11.67 -5.07 7.88
C GLU A 38 11.70 -3.54 8.08
N ARG A 39 11.75 -2.73 7.02
CA ARG A 39 10.72 -1.67 6.96
C ARG A 39 9.41 -2.43 6.82
N GLN A 40 8.83 -2.82 7.95
CA GLN A 40 7.44 -3.20 8.07
C GLN A 40 6.60 -2.01 7.59
N THR A 41 6.50 -1.86 6.27
CA THR A 41 5.21 -1.61 5.66
C THR A 41 4.47 -2.89 5.99
N THR A 42 3.75 -2.89 7.11
CA THR A 42 2.97 -4.02 7.61
C THR A 42 2.31 -4.67 6.41
N ALA A 43 2.78 -5.86 6.02
CA ALA A 43 2.00 -6.67 5.10
C ALA A 43 0.64 -6.82 5.79
N PRO A 44 -0.47 -6.45 5.13
CA PRO A 44 -1.76 -6.42 5.81
C PRO A 44 -2.01 -7.81 6.40
N SER A 45 -2.29 -7.84 7.71
CA SER A 45 -2.48 -9.06 8.49
C SER A 45 -3.88 -9.65 8.30
N GLY A 46 -4.74 -8.98 7.53
CA GLY A 46 -6.04 -9.47 7.13
C GLY A 46 -5.90 -10.62 6.15
N THR A 47 -5.65 -11.83 6.66
CA THR A 47 -5.71 -13.09 5.89
C THR A 47 -7.13 -13.62 5.77
N ASP A 48 -8.05 -13.12 6.60
CA ASP A 48 -9.44 -13.55 6.60
C ASP A 48 -10.14 -13.08 5.30
N PRO A 49 -10.77 -14.00 4.55
CA PRO A 49 -11.58 -13.65 3.39
C PRO A 49 -12.72 -12.69 3.75
N LEU A 50 -12.83 -11.61 3.00
CA LEU A 50 -13.91 -10.64 3.14
C LEU A 50 -15.11 -11.03 2.28
N ASP A 51 -16.29 -11.11 2.90
CA ASP A 51 -17.53 -11.50 2.25
C ASP A 51 -18.30 -10.29 1.70
N PHE A 52 -17.87 -9.80 0.54
CA PHE A 52 -18.53 -8.70 -0.17
C PHE A 52 -19.91 -9.09 -0.73
N GLU A 53 -20.13 -10.37 -1.03
CA GLU A 53 -21.39 -10.84 -1.60
C GLU A 53 -22.50 -10.83 -0.56
N ARG A 54 -22.20 -11.30 0.66
CA ARG A 54 -23.12 -11.19 1.79
C ARG A 54 -23.48 -9.74 2.10
N GLN A 55 -22.52 -8.81 2.07
CA GLN A 55 -22.82 -7.38 2.31
C GLN A 55 -23.72 -6.80 1.22
N ARG A 56 -23.51 -7.18 -0.05
CA ARG A 56 -24.35 -6.81 -1.19
C ARG A 56 -25.77 -7.35 -1.03
N ASP A 57 -25.89 -8.66 -0.80
CA ASP A 57 -27.16 -9.37 -0.80
C ASP A 57 -28.02 -9.02 0.43
N ALA A 58 -27.38 -8.71 1.56
CA ALA A 58 -28.05 -8.19 2.75
C ALA A 58 -28.38 -6.69 2.66
N GLU A 59 -27.95 -6.00 1.60
CA GLU A 59 -28.02 -4.54 1.46
C GLU A 59 -27.56 -3.81 2.72
N SER A 60 -26.40 -4.22 3.25
CA SER A 60 -25.91 -3.76 4.55
C SER A 60 -25.69 -2.25 4.60
N ALA A 61 -25.57 -1.68 5.81
CA ALA A 61 -25.23 -0.27 5.97
C ALA A 61 -23.87 0.06 5.31
N SER A 62 -22.86 -0.80 5.47
CA SER A 62 -21.56 -0.66 4.79
C SER A 62 -21.72 -0.64 3.27
N TRP A 63 -22.53 -1.54 2.73
CA TRP A 63 -22.75 -1.63 1.28
C TRP A 63 -23.52 -0.41 0.75
N LYS A 64 -24.54 0.06 1.46
CA LYS A 64 -25.33 1.24 1.07
C LYS A 64 -24.53 2.53 1.16
N ARG A 65 -23.71 2.67 2.20
CA ARG A 65 -22.84 3.84 2.41
C ARG A 65 -21.70 3.93 1.40
N ALA A 66 -21.25 2.78 0.88
CA ALA A 66 -20.21 2.74 -0.14
C ALA A 66 -20.69 3.30 -1.48
N ASP A 67 -20.26 4.52 -1.81
CA ASP A 67 -20.49 5.18 -3.10
C ASP A 67 -19.14 5.52 -3.77
N PRO A 68 -18.68 4.72 -4.75
CA PRO A 68 -17.41 4.95 -5.41
C PRO A 68 -17.38 6.19 -6.31
N LYS A 69 -18.54 6.78 -6.65
CA LYS A 69 -18.59 7.99 -7.50
C LYS A 69 -18.54 9.28 -6.68
N ALA A 70 -18.96 9.22 -5.42
CA ALA A 70 -18.96 10.35 -4.51
C ALA A 70 -17.76 10.33 -3.54
N ALA A 71 -17.16 9.17 -3.30
CA ALA A 71 -15.96 9.04 -2.48
C ALA A 71 -14.70 9.54 -3.21
N LEU A 72 -13.74 10.05 -2.42
CA LEU A 72 -12.38 10.26 -2.90
C LEU A 72 -11.61 8.95 -2.76
N ILE A 73 -11.02 8.48 -3.85
CA ILE A 73 -10.20 7.26 -3.89
C ILE A 73 -8.86 7.65 -4.47
N GLU A 74 -7.79 7.51 -3.69
CA GLU A 74 -6.44 7.81 -4.12
C GLU A 74 -5.56 6.59 -3.96
N ARG A 75 -5.01 6.06 -5.06
CA ARG A 75 -4.07 4.95 -5.00
C ARG A 75 -2.75 5.40 -4.36
N ARG A 76 -2.31 4.65 -3.33
CA ARG A 76 -1.05 4.88 -2.58
C ARG A 76 0.01 3.82 -2.85
N ALA A 77 -0.43 2.63 -3.22
CA ALA A 77 0.40 1.53 -3.68
C ALA A 77 -0.42 0.58 -4.54
N TRP A 78 0.23 -0.45 -5.08
CA TRP A 78 -0.40 -1.45 -5.96
C TRP A 78 -1.69 -2.09 -5.36
N ASN A 79 -1.73 -2.32 -4.04
CA ASN A 79 -2.88 -2.88 -3.32
C ASN A 79 -3.45 -1.96 -2.23
N THR A 80 -3.09 -0.66 -2.23
CA THR A 80 -3.43 0.27 -1.14
C THR A 80 -4.04 1.55 -1.69
N TRP A 81 -5.15 1.98 -1.10
CA TRP A 81 -5.87 3.20 -1.44
C TRP A 81 -6.14 4.03 -0.19
N LEU A 82 -5.99 5.34 -0.27
CA LEU A 82 -6.57 6.28 0.66
C LEU A 82 -8.02 6.56 0.22
N VAL A 83 -8.99 6.34 1.11
CA VAL A 83 -10.42 6.46 0.81
C VAL A 83 -11.07 7.42 1.80
N THR A 84 -11.79 8.40 1.29
CA THR A 84 -12.64 9.30 2.09
C THR A 84 -14.07 9.21 1.57
N LEU A 85 -14.99 8.82 2.45
CA LEU A 85 -16.42 8.70 2.11
C LEU A 85 -17.10 10.08 2.13
N PRO A 86 -18.17 10.30 1.35
CA PRO A 86 -18.82 11.62 1.25
C PRO A 86 -19.44 12.12 2.57
N ASP A 87 -19.68 11.22 3.54
CA ASP A 87 -20.32 11.52 4.82
C ASP A 87 -19.32 11.53 5.99
N SER A 88 -18.01 11.58 5.72
CA SER A 88 -16.96 11.66 6.74
C SER A 88 -15.73 12.41 6.22
N GLU A 89 -15.07 13.14 7.10
CA GLU A 89 -13.78 13.79 6.81
C GLU A 89 -12.58 12.87 7.08
N ASP A 90 -12.81 11.73 7.77
CA ASP A 90 -11.75 10.78 8.11
C ASP A 90 -11.33 10.00 6.87
N ALA A 91 -10.05 10.11 6.51
CA ALA A 91 -9.45 9.31 5.46
C ALA A 91 -8.98 7.96 6.02
N HIS A 92 -9.20 6.90 5.26
CA HIS A 92 -8.81 5.55 5.61
C HIS A 92 -7.81 4.95 4.62
N LEU A 93 -6.76 4.32 5.12
CA LEU A 93 -5.90 3.47 4.30
C LEU A 93 -6.52 2.08 4.20
N VAL A 94 -6.95 1.75 2.99
CA VAL A 94 -7.57 0.48 2.62
C VAL A 94 -6.57 -0.35 1.86
N THR A 95 -6.24 -1.53 2.38
CA THR A 95 -5.50 -2.55 1.66
C THR A 95 -6.49 -3.59 1.14
N LEU A 96 -6.41 -3.93 -0.14
CA LEU A 96 -7.18 -5.01 -0.75
C LEU A 96 -6.39 -5.71 -1.85
N GLN A 97 -6.43 -7.03 -1.83
CA GLN A 97 -5.81 -7.89 -2.84
C GLN A 97 -6.61 -9.18 -3.00
N ARG A 98 -6.34 -9.91 -4.09
CA ARG A 98 -6.85 -11.27 -4.26
C ARG A 98 -5.79 -12.27 -3.81
N ASP A 99 -6.11 -13.06 -2.79
CA ASP A 99 -5.28 -14.16 -2.31
C ASP A 99 -6.00 -15.49 -2.61
N HIS A 100 -5.40 -16.33 -3.46
CA HIS A 100 -6.01 -17.59 -3.93
C HIS A 100 -7.49 -17.46 -4.39
N GLY A 101 -7.84 -16.31 -4.98
CA GLY A 101 -9.20 -16.00 -5.47
C GLY A 101 -10.13 -15.34 -4.44
N ALA A 102 -9.79 -15.38 -3.14
CA ALA A 102 -10.49 -14.65 -2.10
C ALA A 102 -10.03 -13.19 -2.05
N LEU A 103 -10.92 -12.27 -1.70
CA LEU A 103 -10.53 -10.89 -1.44
C LEU A 103 -10.17 -10.74 0.03
N VAL A 104 -8.97 -10.25 0.30
CA VAL A 104 -8.42 -10.10 1.64
C VAL A 104 -7.84 -8.70 1.81
N GLY A 105 -7.78 -8.24 3.06
CA GLY A 105 -7.14 -6.97 3.38
C GLY A 105 -7.74 -6.26 4.58
N GLU A 106 -7.27 -5.04 4.82
CA GLU A 106 -7.50 -4.29 6.04
C GLU A 106 -7.95 -2.85 5.76
N CYS A 107 -8.41 -2.19 6.82
CA CYS A 107 -8.79 -0.79 6.77
C CYS A 107 -8.41 -0.15 8.11
N VAL A 108 -7.56 0.87 8.03
CA VAL A 108 -7.09 1.65 9.18
C VAL A 108 -7.35 3.13 8.93
N ILE A 109 -7.48 3.91 9.99
CA ILE A 109 -7.56 5.36 9.91
C ILE A 109 -6.19 5.88 9.48
N ALA A 110 -6.15 6.71 8.44
CA ALA A 110 -4.89 7.16 7.84
C ALA A 110 -4.08 8.08 8.78
N GLU A 111 -4.75 8.87 9.61
CA GLU A 111 -4.11 9.83 10.50
C GLU A 111 -3.33 9.15 11.63
N ASN A 112 -3.91 8.14 12.27
CA ASN A 112 -3.37 7.56 13.50
C ASN A 112 -3.04 6.05 13.41
N GLY A 113 -3.43 5.39 12.32
CA GLY A 113 -3.19 3.96 12.10
C GLY A 113 -4.12 3.02 12.87
N ASP A 114 -5.11 3.54 13.59
CA ASP A 114 -6.06 2.73 14.33
C ASP A 114 -6.96 1.92 13.39
N GLN A 115 -7.38 0.73 13.84
CA GLN A 115 -8.34 -0.08 13.11
C GLN A 115 -9.62 0.70 12.81
N CYS A 116 -10.14 0.57 11.59
CA CYS A 116 -11.42 1.18 11.19
C CYS A 116 -12.51 0.89 12.24
N PRO A 117 -13.24 1.91 12.74
CA PRO A 117 -14.23 1.73 13.80
C PRO A 117 -15.33 0.71 13.47
N ALA A 118 -15.63 0.52 12.19
CA ALA A 118 -16.56 -0.52 11.73
C ALA A 118 -16.16 -1.93 12.24
N ARG A 119 -14.86 -2.20 12.40
CA ARG A 119 -14.36 -3.48 12.92
C ARG A 119 -14.79 -3.77 14.36
N LYS A 120 -15.17 -2.75 15.15
CA LYS A 120 -15.71 -2.95 16.51
C LYS A 120 -17.12 -3.55 16.50
N TYR A 121 -17.83 -3.41 15.39
CA TYR A 121 -19.24 -3.79 15.25
C TYR A 121 -19.47 -4.91 14.23
N ASN A 122 -18.47 -5.17 13.39
CA ASN A 122 -18.51 -6.13 12.31
C ASN A 122 -17.62 -7.34 12.62
N ASP A 123 -18.04 -8.52 12.17
CA ASP A 123 -17.19 -9.72 12.17
C ASP A 123 -15.93 -9.52 11.30
N SER A 124 -14.93 -10.39 11.44
CA SER A 124 -13.65 -10.21 10.72
C SER A 124 -13.79 -10.33 9.20
N ASP A 125 -14.72 -11.17 8.73
CA ASP A 125 -15.07 -11.37 7.32
C ASP A 125 -15.97 -10.26 6.75
N GLU A 126 -16.53 -9.38 7.58
CA GLU A 126 -17.44 -8.34 7.11
C GLU A 126 -16.69 -7.07 6.65
N PRO A 127 -16.67 -6.76 5.33
CA PRO A 127 -15.96 -5.57 4.86
C PRO A 127 -16.67 -4.28 5.27
N CYS A 128 -15.86 -3.28 5.67
CA CYS A 128 -16.37 -1.94 5.97
C CYS A 128 -16.77 -1.18 4.70
N ALA A 129 -17.43 -0.02 4.87
CA ALA A 129 -17.83 0.84 3.76
C ALA A 129 -16.64 1.28 2.87
N HIS A 130 -15.45 1.52 3.43
CA HIS A 130 -14.26 1.87 2.67
C HIS A 130 -13.80 0.74 1.73
N GLN A 131 -13.75 -0.49 2.25
CA GLN A 131 -13.42 -1.67 1.45
C GLN A 131 -14.48 -1.95 0.39
N CYS A 132 -15.77 -1.81 0.75
CA CYS A 132 -16.87 -1.92 -0.21
C CYS A 132 -16.76 -0.87 -1.33
N THR A 133 -16.29 0.34 -1.02
CA THR A 133 -16.10 1.43 -1.99
C THR A 133 -15.03 1.08 -3.00
N VAL A 134 -13.84 0.65 -2.56
CA VAL A 134 -12.78 0.18 -3.47
C VAL A 134 -13.26 -1.00 -4.30
N ARG A 135 -13.98 -1.96 -3.70
CA ARG A 135 -14.51 -3.12 -4.42
C ARG A 135 -15.52 -2.74 -5.51
N LYS A 136 -16.44 -1.81 -5.21
CA LYS A 136 -17.41 -1.30 -6.18
C LYS A 136 -16.74 -0.49 -7.29
N ALA A 137 -15.75 0.33 -6.95
CA ALA A 137 -14.98 1.07 -7.94
C ALA A 137 -14.30 0.11 -8.93
N ALA A 138 -13.62 -0.91 -8.40
CA ALA A 138 -12.95 -1.92 -9.21
C ALA A 138 -13.92 -2.76 -10.06
N PHE A 139 -15.11 -3.08 -9.55
CA PHE A 139 -16.12 -3.79 -10.32
C PHE A 139 -16.76 -2.92 -11.41
N GLY A 140 -16.97 -1.63 -11.11
CA GLY A 140 -17.64 -0.68 -11.99
C GLY A 140 -16.73 0.01 -12.99
N GLY A 141 -15.41 -0.27 -12.97
CA GLY A 141 -14.43 0.42 -13.82
C GLY A 141 -14.34 1.91 -13.51
N ILE A 142 -14.47 2.29 -12.23
CA ILE A 142 -14.40 3.69 -11.79
C ILE A 142 -12.93 4.08 -11.60
N GLU A 143 -12.61 5.29 -12.03
CA GLU A 143 -11.28 5.88 -11.93
C GLU A 143 -11.02 6.44 -10.52
N ASP A 144 -9.76 6.41 -10.10
CA ASP A 144 -9.29 7.09 -8.90
C ASP A 144 -9.03 8.59 -9.18
N VAL A 145 -8.54 9.35 -8.19
CA VAL A 145 -8.28 10.79 -8.35
C VAL A 145 -7.21 11.13 -9.39
N TYR A 146 -6.40 10.16 -9.82
CA TYR A 146 -5.37 10.33 -10.85
C TYR A 146 -5.88 9.98 -12.26
N GLY A 147 -7.10 9.46 -12.37
CA GLY A 147 -7.69 9.03 -13.64
C GLY A 147 -7.45 7.56 -13.96
N ASP A 148 -6.85 6.78 -13.04
CA ASP A 148 -6.59 5.36 -13.25
C ASP A 148 -7.76 4.50 -12.80
N VAL A 149 -8.13 3.51 -13.60
CA VAL A 149 -9.14 2.54 -13.21
C VAL A 149 -8.71 1.79 -11.95
N VAL A 150 -9.53 1.88 -10.90
CA VAL A 150 -9.30 1.13 -9.67
C VAL A 150 -9.28 -0.36 -9.99
N THR A 151 -8.17 -1.02 -9.67
CA THR A 151 -7.94 -2.43 -10.00
C THR A 151 -7.35 -3.14 -8.79
N ILE A 152 -7.97 -4.24 -8.37
CA ILE A 152 -7.52 -5.09 -7.26
C ILE A 152 -6.73 -6.28 -7.83
N PHE A 153 -5.44 -6.33 -7.56
CA PHE A 153 -4.53 -7.34 -8.12
C PHE A 153 -4.46 -8.61 -7.28
N ALA A 154 -4.00 -9.71 -7.88
CA ALA A 154 -3.66 -10.90 -7.13
C ALA A 154 -2.36 -10.69 -6.35
N ALA A 155 -2.24 -11.33 -5.18
CA ALA A 155 -1.06 -11.28 -4.34
C ALA A 155 0.17 -11.88 -5.03
N ASP A 156 0.00 -12.81 -5.96
CA ASP A 156 1.11 -13.38 -6.75
C ASP A 156 1.52 -12.49 -7.94
N ASP A 157 0.70 -11.51 -8.33
CA ASP A 157 0.94 -10.60 -9.47
C ASP A 157 1.78 -9.35 -9.09
N ILE A 158 2.43 -9.39 -7.93
CA ILE A 158 3.20 -8.27 -7.35
C ILE A 158 4.24 -7.68 -8.32
N GLY A 159 4.87 -8.51 -9.16
CA GLY A 159 5.92 -8.07 -10.09
C GLY A 159 5.42 -7.06 -11.13
N THR A 160 4.24 -7.31 -11.70
CA THR A 160 3.62 -6.43 -12.71
C THR A 160 2.97 -5.21 -12.04
N ALA A 161 2.23 -5.43 -10.94
CA ALA A 161 1.47 -4.37 -10.27
C ALA A 161 2.36 -3.32 -9.59
N ARG A 162 3.55 -3.69 -9.10
CA ARG A 162 4.54 -2.72 -8.57
C ARG A 162 5.21 -1.91 -9.69
N ALA A 163 5.45 -2.52 -10.85
CA ALA A 163 6.12 -1.85 -11.96
C ALA A 163 5.26 -0.71 -12.54
N ASP A 164 3.95 -0.93 -12.68
CA ASP A 164 3.03 0.09 -13.19
C ASP A 164 2.95 1.32 -12.27
N TYR A 165 2.96 1.14 -10.95
CA TYR A 165 2.98 2.26 -10.00
C TYR A 165 4.30 3.05 -10.01
N HIS A 166 5.45 2.39 -10.19
CA HIS A 166 6.74 3.07 -10.15
C HIS A 166 7.06 3.91 -11.39
N ILE A 167 6.35 3.70 -12.51
CA ILE A 167 6.64 4.42 -13.76
C ILE A 167 6.05 5.83 -13.76
N GLU A 168 4.99 6.11 -12.99
CA GLU A 168 4.30 7.41 -13.08
C GLU A 168 4.89 8.54 -12.23
N SER A 169 5.81 8.24 -11.30
CA SER A 169 6.59 9.27 -10.59
C SER A 169 7.87 9.71 -11.31
N ALA A 170 8.12 9.21 -12.53
CA ALA A 170 9.31 9.53 -13.32
C ALA A 170 8.96 10.21 -14.65
N MET A 171 8.12 11.23 -14.65
CA MET A 171 8.07 12.21 -15.76
C MET A 171 8.59 13.57 -15.29
N ALA A 172 9.89 13.60 -15.05
CA ALA A 172 10.68 14.83 -14.93
C ALA A 172 10.70 15.54 -16.29
N ASP A 173 10.00 16.68 -16.36
CA ASP A 173 10.32 17.86 -17.15
C ASP A 173 11.32 17.68 -18.31
N GLY A 174 10.76 17.45 -19.51
CA GLY A 174 11.47 17.52 -20.77
C GLY A 174 12.11 18.89 -21.01
N GLY A 175 13.36 19.05 -20.57
CA GLY A 175 14.20 20.19 -20.89
C GLY A 175 14.60 20.19 -22.38
N ARG A 176 13.83 20.88 -23.23
CA ARG A 176 14.32 21.40 -24.51
C ARG A 176 14.21 22.93 -24.54
N ARG A 177 15.35 23.60 -24.41
CA ARG A 177 15.69 24.88 -25.05
C ARG A 177 17.19 24.78 -25.36
N GLY A 178 17.62 24.63 -26.60
CA GLY A 178 17.46 25.58 -27.69
C GLY A 178 18.87 26.09 -27.97
N GLY A 179 19.48 25.59 -29.05
CA GLY A 179 20.79 26.07 -29.49
C GLY A 179 20.67 27.51 -29.99
N ASP A 180 21.57 28.36 -29.53
CA ASP A 180 22.02 29.57 -30.23
C ASP A 180 23.37 30.01 -29.67
N ARG A 181 24.45 29.65 -30.37
CA ARG A 181 25.54 30.52 -30.86
C ARG A 181 26.76 29.71 -31.28
#